data_AF-M1DB97-F1
#
_entry.id   AF-M1DB97-F1
#
_cell.length_a   1.000
_cell.length_b   1.000
_cell.length_c   1.000
_cell.angle_alpha   90.00
_cell.angle_beta   90.00
_cell.angle_gamma   90.00
#
_symmetry.space_group_name_H-M   'P 1'
#
loop_
_entity.id
_entity.type
_entity.pdbx_description
1 polymer ?
#
loop_
_entity_poly.entity_id
_entity_poly.type
_entity_poly.pdbx_seq_one_letter_code
_entity_poly.pdbx_strand_id
1 'polypeptide(L)'
;MHSKHKVEEHIQWKLNSGNCSFWWDDWLGIGPLAQYSTVSNRLNNTKVAEFWMEGQWNLNMLIQQAPHNYLANILATELHIQHDIPDQACWKLNSDGNFTCSSAWNEIREKRTKTAFNNFCWHKSIPFKASFLLWRTLRGKIPTNEKLISFGIERANCFCCCNRTGLDTIEHIFNNGHFATCVWKSFAAAAGVNTDHSSISQLIMQWCASKYGGKHSNISRVKYAIYKDIYKLMTTTFHQIKWPTTWRELFQLGERCIHNIKVTCVKWIKPPDQWVKINTDGSALINPGRIGAGGIIRNQDGEMILAFATPLGEGSNNLAELRAAVFGMSWLIHLGYKNVILEVDSQLLVDWITLKAKPPWSINTQLQQLQRLINQTNNFRSKHTLREANNVADSLSKQSHKITCPQIYCNNQQLPREARAYYQLDMLGMASFRRRKIKRIKEPP
;
A
#
# COMPACT_ATOMS: atom_id res chain seq x y z
N MET A 1 -15.17 2.59 0.97
CA MET A 1 -16.60 2.56 0.61
C MET A 1 -17.36 3.80 1.11
N HIS A 2 -17.24 4.21 2.38
CA HIS A 2 -18.05 5.33 2.91
C HIS A 2 -17.88 6.68 2.18
N SER A 3 -16.68 7.03 1.72
CA SER A 3 -16.46 8.28 0.96
C SER A 3 -16.96 8.23 -0.48
N LYS A 4 -17.20 7.05 -1.05
CA LYS A 4 -17.61 6.91 -2.46
C LYS A 4 -19.04 7.42 -2.64
N HIS A 5 -19.97 6.94 -1.82
CA HIS A 5 -21.39 7.36 -1.87
C HIS A 5 -21.56 8.87 -1.71
N LYS A 6 -20.85 9.48 -0.74
CA LYS A 6 -20.88 10.93 -0.53
C LYS A 6 -20.37 11.75 -1.72
N VAL A 7 -19.45 11.18 -2.51
CA VAL A 7 -18.91 11.85 -3.70
C VAL A 7 -19.85 11.64 -4.89
N GLU A 8 -20.45 10.45 -5.04
CA GLU A 8 -21.37 10.13 -6.14
C GLU A 8 -22.61 11.03 -6.15
N GLU A 9 -23.08 11.49 -5.00
CA GLU A 9 -24.19 12.48 -4.88
C GLU A 9 -23.92 13.80 -5.63
N HIS A 10 -22.65 14.12 -5.87
CA HIS A 10 -22.21 15.33 -6.57
C HIS A 10 -21.83 15.09 -8.04
N ILE A 11 -22.12 13.91 -8.59
CA ILE A 11 -21.90 13.60 -10.01
C ILE A 11 -23.25 13.67 -10.73
N GLN A 12 -23.30 14.41 -11.83
CA GLN A 12 -24.40 14.39 -12.79
C GLN A 12 -23.90 13.86 -14.12
N TRP A 13 -24.68 13.04 -14.81
CA TRP A 13 -24.34 12.59 -16.15
C TRP A 13 -24.93 13.50 -17.21
N LYS A 14 -24.06 14.04 -18.06
CA LYS A 14 -24.45 14.70 -19.31
C LYS A 14 -24.59 13.63 -20.40
N LEU A 15 -25.79 13.55 -20.94
CA LEU A 15 -26.17 12.57 -21.96
C LEU A 15 -25.62 12.97 -23.32
N ASN A 16 -24.88 12.07 -23.95
CA ASN A 16 -24.41 12.13 -25.33
C ASN A 16 -24.82 10.84 -26.05
N SER A 17 -24.21 9.70 -25.76
CA SER A 17 -24.55 8.41 -26.38
C SER A 17 -25.68 7.66 -25.66
N GLY A 18 -26.06 8.10 -24.45
CA GLY A 18 -27.11 7.47 -23.64
C GLY A 18 -26.74 6.08 -23.14
N ASN A 19 -25.45 5.77 -23.06
CA ASN A 19 -24.89 4.53 -22.52
C ASN A 19 -24.86 4.46 -21.00
N CYS A 20 -25.07 5.57 -20.29
CA CYS A 20 -25.22 5.60 -18.84
C CYS A 20 -26.48 4.83 -18.42
N SER A 21 -26.47 4.35 -17.18
CA SER A 21 -27.57 3.59 -16.62
C SER A 21 -28.81 4.44 -16.44
N PHE A 22 -29.96 3.95 -16.93
CA PHE A 22 -31.24 4.60 -16.69
C PHE A 22 -31.56 4.73 -15.19
N TRP A 23 -31.20 3.70 -14.41
CA TRP A 23 -31.58 3.58 -13.00
C TRP A 23 -30.56 4.14 -12.01
N TRP A 24 -29.27 3.91 -12.29
CA TRP A 24 -28.21 4.09 -11.31
C TRP A 24 -27.40 5.37 -11.48
N ASP A 25 -27.43 5.97 -12.68
CA ASP A 25 -26.71 7.19 -12.99
C ASP A 25 -27.64 8.41 -12.87
N ASP A 26 -27.16 9.49 -12.25
CA ASP A 26 -27.93 10.74 -12.09
C ASP A 26 -27.86 11.59 -13.36
N TRP A 27 -28.63 11.23 -14.38
CA TRP A 27 -28.72 11.98 -15.63
C TRP A 27 -29.81 13.07 -15.61
N LEU A 28 -30.79 12.96 -14.70
CA LEU A 28 -31.85 13.97 -14.50
C LEU A 28 -31.45 15.11 -13.54
N GLY A 29 -30.33 14.97 -12.81
CA GLY A 29 -29.86 15.94 -11.83
C GLY A 29 -30.54 15.86 -10.45
N ILE A 30 -31.48 14.93 -10.27
CA ILE A 30 -32.27 14.71 -9.04
C ILE A 30 -31.79 13.50 -8.23
N GLY A 31 -30.70 12.87 -8.65
CA GLY A 31 -30.18 11.61 -8.12
C GLY A 31 -30.64 10.38 -8.93
N PRO A 32 -30.11 9.19 -8.61
CA PRO A 32 -30.46 7.94 -9.30
C PRO A 32 -31.95 7.61 -9.19
N LEU A 33 -32.62 7.35 -10.32
CA LEU A 33 -34.04 6.99 -10.37
C LEU A 33 -34.38 5.74 -9.54
N ALA A 34 -33.39 4.86 -9.32
CA ALA A 34 -33.52 3.69 -8.47
C ALA A 34 -34.01 4.01 -7.05
N GLN A 35 -33.67 5.19 -6.51
CA GLN A 35 -34.08 5.61 -5.16
C GLN A 35 -35.58 5.93 -5.06
N TYR A 36 -36.22 6.22 -6.19
CA TYR A 36 -37.63 6.59 -6.27
C TYR A 36 -38.54 5.45 -6.74
N SER A 37 -37.96 4.27 -6.99
CA SER A 37 -38.73 3.09 -7.36
C SER A 37 -39.20 2.33 -6.12
N THR A 38 -40.47 1.93 -6.10
CA THR A 38 -41.06 1.07 -5.06
C THR A 38 -40.84 -0.42 -5.35
N VAL A 39 -40.26 -0.77 -6.50
CA VAL A 39 -40.07 -2.16 -6.95
C VAL A 39 -38.75 -2.73 -6.39
N SER A 40 -38.87 -3.51 -5.32
CA SER A 40 -37.77 -4.19 -4.62
C SER A 40 -37.01 -5.26 -5.44
N ASN A 41 -37.43 -5.56 -6.68
CA ASN A 41 -36.89 -6.66 -7.47
C ASN A 41 -36.14 -6.15 -8.71
N ARG A 42 -34.82 -6.35 -8.69
CA ARG A 42 -33.87 -6.32 -9.83
C ARG A 42 -34.11 -5.22 -10.87
N LEU A 43 -33.75 -3.98 -10.52
CA LEU A 43 -33.48 -2.95 -11.52
C LEU A 43 -32.38 -3.48 -12.46
N ASN A 44 -32.69 -3.51 -13.75
CA ASN A 44 -31.83 -3.99 -14.81
C ASN A 44 -30.73 -2.97 -15.15
N ASN A 45 -29.68 -3.41 -15.83
CA ASN A 45 -28.63 -2.53 -16.34
C ASN A 45 -29.03 -1.87 -17.68
N THR A 46 -30.31 -1.47 -17.82
CA THR A 46 -30.80 -0.79 -19.03
C THR A 46 -30.15 0.57 -19.16
N LYS A 47 -29.83 0.94 -20.39
CA LYS A 47 -29.25 2.22 -20.76
C LYS A 47 -30.33 3.25 -21.06
N VAL A 48 -30.02 4.54 -20.92
CA VAL A 48 -30.95 5.62 -21.27
C VAL A 48 -31.34 5.56 -22.75
N ALA A 49 -30.39 5.24 -23.64
CA ALA A 49 -30.63 5.14 -25.08
C ALA A 49 -31.66 4.07 -25.46
N GLU A 50 -31.86 3.03 -24.65
CA GLU A 50 -32.85 1.97 -24.92
C GLU A 50 -34.30 2.48 -24.78
N PHE A 51 -34.50 3.58 -24.05
CA PHE A 51 -35.81 4.23 -23.90
C PHE A 51 -36.04 5.29 -24.98
N TRP A 52 -35.13 5.47 -25.93
CA TRP A 52 -35.20 6.47 -26.98
C TRP A 52 -35.27 5.82 -28.37
N MET A 53 -36.38 6.00 -29.07
CA MET A 53 -36.60 5.42 -30.41
C MET A 53 -37.14 6.48 -31.36
N GLU A 54 -36.63 6.49 -32.59
CA GLU A 54 -37.12 7.36 -33.68
C GLU A 54 -37.16 8.86 -33.33
N GLY A 55 -36.25 9.31 -32.45
CA GLY A 55 -36.17 10.71 -32.03
C GLY A 55 -37.15 11.11 -30.93
N GLN A 56 -37.80 10.14 -30.27
CA GLN A 56 -38.71 10.38 -29.15
C GLN A 56 -38.54 9.34 -28.03
N TRP A 57 -39.01 9.70 -26.83
CA TRP A 57 -39.07 8.77 -25.70
C TRP A 57 -40.12 7.68 -25.96
N ASN A 58 -39.77 6.42 -25.71
CA ASN A 58 -40.71 5.31 -25.75
C ASN A 58 -41.65 5.35 -24.53
N LEU A 59 -42.82 5.98 -24.72
CA LEU A 59 -43.84 6.15 -23.67
C LEU A 59 -44.27 4.84 -23.03
N ASN A 60 -44.43 3.77 -23.82
CA ASN A 60 -44.87 2.48 -23.30
C ASN A 60 -43.85 1.88 -22.33
N MET A 61 -42.56 1.95 -22.68
CA MET A 61 -41.48 1.48 -21.81
C MET A 61 -41.36 2.34 -20.54
N LEU A 62 -41.49 3.66 -20.67
CA LEU A 62 -41.42 4.58 -19.53
C LEU A 62 -42.58 4.38 -18.55
N ILE A 63 -43.81 4.25 -19.04
CA ILE A 63 -44.99 4.03 -18.18
C ILE A 63 -44.88 2.69 -17.43
N GLN A 64 -44.32 1.66 -18.07
CA GLN A 64 -44.17 0.33 -17.46
C GLN A 64 -43.04 0.26 -16.45
N GLN A 65 -41.92 0.97 -16.70
CA GLN A 65 -40.69 0.78 -15.94
C GLN A 65 -40.35 1.96 -15.04
N ALA A 66 -40.53 3.20 -15.47
CA ALA A 66 -40.04 4.38 -14.75
C ALA A 66 -40.99 4.82 -13.61
N PRO A 67 -40.48 5.50 -12.56
CA PRO A 67 -41.33 6.02 -11.49
C PRO A 67 -42.33 7.07 -12.01
N HIS A 68 -43.64 6.84 -11.81
CA HIS A 68 -44.71 7.67 -12.37
C HIS A 68 -44.58 9.17 -12.05
N ASN A 69 -44.11 9.51 -10.84
CA ASN A 69 -43.95 10.89 -10.39
C ASN A 69 -42.89 11.68 -11.16
N TYR A 70 -41.98 11.01 -11.88
CA TYR A 70 -40.89 11.65 -12.62
C TYR A 70 -41.04 11.52 -14.14
N LEU A 71 -42.13 10.93 -14.64
CA LEU A 71 -42.39 10.79 -16.08
C LEU A 71 -42.40 12.14 -16.79
N ALA A 72 -42.99 13.17 -16.19
CA ALA A 72 -43.00 14.52 -16.77
C ALA A 72 -41.59 15.10 -16.91
N ASN A 73 -40.71 14.90 -15.92
CA ASN A 73 -39.31 15.34 -15.98
C ASN A 73 -38.52 14.60 -17.05
N ILE A 74 -38.74 13.29 -17.18
CA ILE A 74 -38.10 12.47 -18.22
C ILE A 74 -38.53 12.96 -19.59
N LEU A 75 -39.83 13.12 -19.83
CA LEU A 75 -40.38 13.55 -21.12
C LEU A 75 -39.98 14.97 -21.50
N ALA A 76 -39.77 15.85 -20.52
CA ALA A 76 -39.28 17.21 -20.74
C ALA A 76 -37.77 17.26 -21.07
N THR A 77 -37.04 16.16 -20.90
CA THR A 77 -35.60 16.10 -21.22
C THR A 77 -35.42 15.91 -22.72
N GLU A 78 -34.84 16.91 -23.40
CA GLU A 78 -34.46 16.81 -24.81
C GLU A 78 -33.21 15.94 -24.96
N LEU A 79 -33.31 14.87 -25.77
CA LEU A 79 -32.19 14.00 -26.10
C LEU A 79 -31.74 14.18 -27.54
N HIS A 80 -30.44 14.43 -27.72
CA HIS A 80 -29.77 14.40 -29.00
C HIS A 80 -28.67 13.33 -28.95
N ILE A 81 -29.04 12.07 -29.22
CA ILE A 81 -28.10 10.95 -29.04
C ILE A 81 -26.99 10.99 -30.08
N GLN A 82 -25.78 11.28 -29.64
CA GLN A 82 -24.55 11.27 -30.44
C GLN A 82 -23.80 9.97 -30.15
N HIS A 83 -23.92 8.99 -31.05
CA HIS A 83 -23.44 7.62 -30.82
C HIS A 83 -21.89 7.56 -30.68
N ASP A 84 -21.18 8.49 -31.30
CA ASP A 84 -19.72 8.57 -31.27
C ASP A 84 -19.14 9.29 -30.05
N ILE A 85 -19.98 9.91 -29.22
CA ILE A 85 -19.54 10.68 -28.05
C ILE A 85 -20.01 9.99 -26.77
N PRO A 86 -19.09 9.55 -25.89
CA PRO A 86 -19.47 8.92 -24.64
C PRO A 86 -20.19 9.91 -23.71
N ASP A 87 -21.08 9.39 -22.87
CA ASP A 87 -21.68 10.21 -21.81
C ASP A 87 -20.60 10.72 -20.85
N GLN A 88 -20.81 11.93 -20.33
CA GLN A 88 -19.82 12.61 -19.52
C GLN A 88 -20.31 12.75 -18.08
N ALA A 89 -19.55 12.21 -17.13
CA ALA A 89 -19.73 12.50 -15.72
C ALA A 89 -19.25 13.92 -15.40
N CYS A 90 -20.19 14.78 -15.02
CA CYS A 90 -19.96 16.17 -14.64
C CYS A 90 -19.98 16.33 -13.12
N TRP A 91 -18.97 17.01 -12.60
CA TRP A 91 -18.80 17.28 -11.18
C TRP A 91 -19.55 18.56 -10.77
N LYS A 92 -20.65 18.44 -10.03
CA LYS A 92 -21.57 19.55 -9.69
C LYS A 92 -20.91 20.69 -8.87
N LEU A 93 -19.83 20.41 -8.14
CA LEU A 93 -19.20 21.41 -7.27
C LEU A 93 -18.30 22.42 -8.01
N ASN A 94 -17.91 22.13 -9.26
CA ASN A 94 -17.10 23.05 -10.06
C ASN A 94 -17.92 23.50 -11.28
N SER A 95 -17.87 24.79 -11.60
CA SER A 95 -18.65 25.38 -12.70
C SER A 95 -18.25 24.85 -14.10
N ASP A 96 -17.04 24.31 -14.23
CA ASP A 96 -16.54 23.69 -15.46
C ASP A 96 -16.90 22.19 -15.57
N GLY A 97 -17.56 21.63 -14.54
CA GLY A 97 -17.92 20.22 -14.48
C GLY A 97 -16.74 19.27 -14.27
N ASN A 98 -15.51 19.77 -14.09
CA ASN A 98 -14.33 18.93 -13.96
C ASN A 98 -14.16 18.45 -12.52
N PHE A 99 -13.90 17.16 -12.34
CA PHE A 99 -13.60 16.62 -11.02
C PHE A 99 -12.23 17.08 -10.53
N THR A 100 -12.14 17.55 -9.29
CA THR A 100 -10.86 17.79 -8.62
C THR A 100 -10.83 17.15 -7.23
N CYS A 101 -9.72 16.50 -6.87
CA CYS A 101 -9.54 15.95 -5.52
C CYS A 101 -9.70 17.02 -4.43
N SER A 102 -9.37 18.28 -4.74
CA SER A 102 -9.50 19.42 -3.80
C SER A 102 -10.96 19.72 -3.48
N SER A 103 -11.83 19.85 -4.49
CA SER A 103 -13.26 20.12 -4.29
C SER A 103 -13.95 18.95 -3.58
N ALA A 104 -13.70 17.71 -4.01
CA ALA A 104 -14.23 16.52 -3.36
C ALA A 104 -13.78 16.42 -1.89
N TRP A 105 -12.48 16.66 -1.61
CA TRP A 105 -11.98 16.65 -0.23
C TRP A 105 -12.60 17.75 0.63
N ASN A 106 -12.80 18.95 0.07
CA ASN A 106 -13.36 20.08 0.81
C ASN A 106 -14.81 19.85 1.26
N GLU A 107 -15.55 19.07 0.48
CA GLU A 107 -16.94 18.69 0.74
C GLU A 107 -17.04 17.58 1.79
N ILE A 108 -16.33 16.46 1.57
CA ILE A 108 -16.47 15.29 2.45
C ILE A 108 -15.78 15.44 3.81
N ARG A 109 -14.89 16.44 3.98
CA ARG A 109 -14.11 16.59 5.20
C ARG A 109 -14.93 17.25 6.31
N GLU A 110 -14.78 16.73 7.51
CA GLU A 110 -15.22 17.43 8.73
C GLU A 110 -14.28 18.61 9.02
N LYS A 111 -14.78 19.83 8.82
CA LYS A 111 -14.03 21.05 9.15
C LYS A 111 -13.97 21.23 10.67
N ARG A 112 -12.77 21.15 11.23
CA ARG A 112 -12.52 21.42 12.66
C ARG A 112 -12.09 22.86 12.88
N THR A 113 -12.27 23.35 14.11
CA THR A 113 -11.79 24.67 14.52
C THR A 113 -10.28 24.77 14.33
N LYS A 114 -9.83 25.92 13.80
CA LYS A 114 -8.41 26.20 13.63
C LYS A 114 -7.79 26.39 15.01
N THR A 115 -6.87 25.50 15.39
CA THR A 115 -6.11 25.63 16.63
C THR A 115 -4.82 26.42 16.39
N ALA A 116 -4.44 27.27 17.33
CA ALA A 116 -3.15 27.98 17.29
C ALA A 116 -1.96 27.01 17.22
N PHE A 117 -2.14 25.81 17.79
CA PHE A 117 -1.19 24.70 17.72
C PHE A 117 -0.79 24.33 16.28
N ASN A 118 -1.73 24.37 15.32
CA ASN A 118 -1.41 24.02 13.93
C ASN A 118 -0.42 25.01 13.31
N ASN A 119 -0.56 26.30 13.59
CA ASN A 119 0.38 27.33 13.09
C ASN A 119 1.77 27.17 13.69
N PHE A 120 1.86 26.66 14.94
CA PHE A 120 3.12 26.32 15.58
C PHE A 120 3.75 25.07 14.94
N CYS A 121 2.98 24.00 14.82
CA CYS A 121 3.44 22.72 14.27
C CYS A 121 3.91 22.84 12.81
N TRP A 122 3.28 23.70 12.01
CA TRP A 122 3.54 23.85 10.57
C TRP A 122 4.26 25.17 10.21
N HIS A 123 5.07 25.70 11.13
CA HIS A 123 5.75 26.97 10.92
C HIS A 123 6.82 26.90 9.81
N LYS A 124 6.91 27.93 8.96
CA LYS A 124 7.82 28.02 7.78
C LYS A 124 9.32 27.87 8.06
N SER A 125 9.74 27.95 9.32
CA SER A 125 11.14 27.78 9.75
C SER A 125 11.44 26.39 10.31
N ILE A 126 10.46 25.49 10.30
CA ILE A 126 10.59 24.10 10.75
C ILE A 126 10.56 23.20 9.51
N PRO A 127 11.51 22.26 9.35
CA PRO A 127 11.45 21.25 8.32
C PRO A 127 10.10 20.54 8.25
N PHE A 128 9.59 20.31 7.04
CA PHE A 128 8.31 19.61 6.86
C PHE A 128 8.36 18.23 7.52
N LYS A 129 9.48 17.52 7.36
CA LYS A 129 9.71 16.20 7.96
C LYS A 129 9.66 16.24 9.49
N ALA A 130 10.18 17.30 10.12
CA ALA A 130 10.14 17.47 11.57
C ALA A 130 8.72 17.80 12.06
N SER A 131 8.03 18.70 11.35
CA SER A 131 6.62 19.05 11.60
C SER A 131 5.71 17.82 11.49
N PHE A 132 5.90 17.02 10.44
CA PHE A 132 5.14 15.79 10.21
C PHE A 132 5.46 14.72 11.25
N LEU A 133 6.73 14.60 11.68
CA LEU A 133 7.11 13.71 12.78
C LEU A 133 6.40 14.12 14.07
N LEU A 134 6.48 15.39 14.45
CA LEU A 134 5.81 15.95 15.64
C LEU A 134 4.30 15.69 15.61
N TRP A 135 3.66 15.95 14.47
CA TRP A 135 2.24 15.67 14.27
C TRP A 135 1.91 14.18 14.47
N ARG A 136 2.74 13.27 13.94
CA ARG A 136 2.56 11.82 14.16
C ARG A 136 2.78 11.41 15.61
N THR A 137 3.76 12.01 16.28
CA THR A 137 4.03 11.80 17.71
C THR A 137 2.78 12.14 18.53
N LEU A 138 2.24 13.34 18.36
CA LEU A 138 1.08 13.81 19.12
C LEU A 138 -0.22 13.06 18.81
N ARG A 139 -0.28 12.38 17.66
CA ARG A 139 -1.45 11.56 17.26
C ARG A 139 -1.31 10.09 17.62
N GLY A 140 -0.20 9.66 18.23
CA GLY A 140 0.04 8.25 18.51
C GLY A 140 0.21 7.40 17.24
N LYS A 141 0.75 7.99 16.16
CA LYS A 141 0.84 7.37 14.82
C LYS A 141 2.27 7.00 14.41
N ILE A 142 3.18 6.92 15.37
CA ILE A 142 4.55 6.40 15.15
C ILE A 142 4.53 4.88 15.36
N PRO A 143 5.23 4.10 14.51
CA PRO A 143 5.28 2.64 14.62
C PRO A 143 6.25 2.21 15.73
N THR A 144 5.91 2.53 16.98
CA THR A 144 6.66 2.11 18.16
C THR A 144 6.43 0.62 18.45
N ASN A 145 7.30 -0.03 19.24
CA ASN A 145 7.10 -1.44 19.60
C ASN A 145 5.73 -1.68 20.23
N GLU A 146 5.28 -0.79 21.12
CA GLU A 146 3.94 -0.86 21.71
C GLU A 146 2.85 -0.95 20.63
N LYS A 147 2.95 -0.14 19.57
CA LYS A 147 1.98 -0.15 18.48
C LYS A 147 2.13 -1.38 17.60
N LEU A 148 3.35 -1.80 17.30
CA LEU A 148 3.62 -2.97 16.46
C LEU A 148 3.19 -4.28 17.13
N ILE A 149 3.33 -4.40 18.45
CA ILE A 149 2.82 -5.54 19.24
C ILE A 149 1.30 -5.65 19.10
N SER A 150 0.57 -4.53 19.11
CA SER A 150 -0.89 -4.55 18.90
C SER A 150 -1.30 -5.08 17.51
N PHE A 151 -0.36 -5.13 16.56
CA PHE A 151 -0.52 -5.73 15.23
C PHE A 151 0.06 -7.15 15.13
N GLY A 152 0.53 -7.74 16.23
CA GLY A 152 1.08 -9.10 16.27
C GLY A 152 2.54 -9.22 15.81
N ILE A 153 3.28 -8.11 15.75
CA ILE A 153 4.71 -8.10 15.40
C ILE A 153 5.55 -8.28 16.68
N GLU A 154 6.56 -9.13 16.63
CA GLU A 154 7.47 -9.38 17.75
C GLU A 154 8.25 -8.12 18.15
N ARG A 155 8.49 -7.96 19.45
CA ARG A 155 9.21 -6.81 20.00
C ARG A 155 10.68 -6.82 19.57
N ALA A 156 11.17 -5.70 19.06
CA ALA A 156 12.59 -5.48 18.84
C ALA A 156 13.26 -4.88 20.10
N ASN A 157 14.59 -5.02 20.22
CA ASN A 157 15.34 -4.36 21.30
C ASN A 157 15.31 -2.83 21.12
N CYS A 158 15.20 -2.11 22.24
CA CYS A 158 15.27 -0.66 22.23
C CYS A 158 16.73 -0.20 22.09
N PHE A 159 17.03 0.49 20.98
CA PHE A 159 18.37 1.04 20.73
C PHE A 159 18.69 2.27 21.60
N CYS A 160 17.68 2.98 22.11
CA CYS A 160 17.86 4.20 22.91
C CYS A 160 18.40 3.94 24.34
N CYS A 161 18.30 2.70 24.84
CA CYS A 161 18.62 2.35 26.22
C CYS A 161 19.71 1.30 26.38
N CYS A 162 20.60 1.18 25.39
CA CYS A 162 21.77 0.30 25.46
C CYS A 162 21.39 -1.15 25.84
N ASN A 163 20.56 -1.80 25.01
CA ASN A 163 20.13 -3.21 25.16
C ASN A 163 19.27 -3.57 26.39
N ARG A 164 18.65 -2.59 27.08
CA ARG A 164 17.60 -2.93 28.06
C ARG A 164 16.30 -3.34 27.36
N THR A 165 15.63 -4.36 27.90
CA THR A 165 14.29 -4.83 27.51
C THR A 165 13.22 -3.82 27.96
N GLY A 166 13.20 -2.64 27.35
CA GLY A 166 12.17 -1.62 27.55
C GLY A 166 11.10 -1.65 26.45
N LEU A 167 9.87 -1.27 26.79
CA LEU A 167 8.84 -0.93 25.80
C LEU A 167 9.23 0.40 25.14
N ASP A 168 9.45 0.35 23.83
CA ASP A 168 9.62 1.55 23.01
C ASP A 168 8.24 2.20 22.84
N THR A 169 7.96 3.26 23.60
CA THR A 169 6.74 4.08 23.53
C THR A 169 7.08 5.49 23.06
N ILE A 170 6.08 6.28 22.65
CA ILE A 170 6.32 7.68 22.25
C ILE A 170 6.95 8.50 23.37
N GLU A 171 6.48 8.34 24.61
CA GLU A 171 7.04 9.01 25.78
C GLU A 171 8.48 8.57 26.03
N HIS A 172 8.78 7.29 25.83
CA HIS A 172 10.15 6.78 25.93
C HIS A 172 11.08 7.44 24.90
N ILE A 173 10.69 7.50 23.64
CA ILE A 173 11.53 8.03 22.55
C ILE A 173 11.77 9.53 22.69
N PHE A 174 10.74 10.29 23.07
CA PHE A 174 10.75 11.76 22.96
C PHE A 174 10.72 12.53 24.28
N ASN A 175 10.47 11.85 25.41
CA ASN A 175 10.30 12.52 26.69
C ASN A 175 11.19 11.93 27.80
N ASN A 176 10.86 10.73 28.30
CA ASN A 176 11.42 10.18 29.54
C ASN A 176 12.52 9.12 29.33
N GLY A 177 12.78 8.67 28.10
CA GLY A 177 13.87 7.75 27.82
C GLY A 177 15.24 8.38 28.04
N HIS A 178 16.27 7.53 28.16
CA HIS A 178 17.63 7.98 28.45
C HIS A 178 18.13 9.00 27.41
N PHE A 179 18.00 8.68 26.12
CA PHE A 179 18.39 9.57 25.03
C PHE A 179 17.59 10.88 25.04
N ALA A 180 16.26 10.81 25.18
CA ALA A 180 15.40 11.98 25.25
C ALA A 180 15.78 12.92 26.41
N THR A 181 16.05 12.35 27.59
CA THR A 181 16.49 13.09 28.78
C THR A 181 17.79 13.84 28.52
N CYS A 182 18.76 13.22 27.84
CA CYS A 182 20.01 13.88 27.46
C CYS A 182 19.76 15.07 26.52
N VAL A 183 18.88 14.92 25.53
CA VAL A 183 18.48 16.01 24.63
C VAL A 183 17.80 17.13 25.41
N TRP A 184 16.82 16.82 26.25
CA TRP A 184 16.13 17.82 27.06
C TRP A 184 17.06 18.58 27.99
N LYS A 185 18.03 17.92 28.64
CA LYS A 185 19.06 18.59 29.45
C LYS A 185 19.85 19.65 28.66
N SER A 186 20.10 19.42 27.37
CA SER A 186 20.82 20.37 26.52
C SER A 186 19.96 21.54 26.03
N PHE A 187 18.67 21.33 25.77
CA PHE A 187 17.82 22.32 25.08
C PHE A 187 16.69 22.94 25.92
N ALA A 188 16.23 22.28 26.99
CA ALA A 188 15.03 22.69 27.75
C ALA A 188 15.14 24.11 28.31
N ALA A 189 16.29 24.45 28.91
CA ALA A 189 16.55 25.78 29.46
C ALA A 189 16.51 26.88 28.39
N ALA A 190 17.09 26.63 27.20
CA ALA A 190 17.05 27.57 26.09
C ALA A 190 15.63 27.71 25.52
N ALA A 191 14.87 26.61 25.50
CA ALA A 191 13.48 26.57 25.07
C ALA A 191 12.52 27.18 26.11
N GLY A 192 12.97 27.44 27.34
CA GLY A 192 12.09 27.90 28.42
C GLY A 192 11.06 26.84 28.83
N VAL A 193 11.38 25.56 28.63
CA VAL A 193 10.52 24.43 28.96
C VAL A 193 11.03 23.81 30.25
N ASN A 194 10.14 23.57 31.20
CA ASN A 194 10.47 22.78 32.38
C ASN A 194 10.13 21.31 32.09
N THR A 195 11.13 20.44 32.14
CA THR A 195 10.94 19.01 31.87
C THR A 195 10.51 18.30 33.15
N ASP A 196 9.25 18.50 33.52
CA ASP A 196 8.60 17.74 34.58
C ASP A 196 8.12 16.39 34.03
N HIS A 197 7.70 15.45 34.89
CA HIS A 197 7.12 14.14 34.49
C HIS A 197 5.80 14.22 33.70
N SER A 198 5.47 15.39 33.13
CA SER A 198 4.36 15.62 32.23
C SER A 198 4.56 14.93 30.87
N SER A 199 3.45 14.62 30.19
CA SER A 199 3.48 14.02 28.84
C SER A 199 4.11 14.94 27.79
N ILE A 200 4.62 14.37 26.69
CA ILE A 200 5.18 15.17 25.59
C ILE A 200 4.18 16.20 25.03
N SER A 201 2.90 15.84 24.99
CA SER A 201 1.81 16.72 24.56
C SER A 201 1.67 17.93 25.50
N GLN A 202 1.72 17.70 26.81
CA GLN A 202 1.66 18.78 27.80
C GLN A 202 2.90 19.67 27.73
N LEU A 203 4.10 19.11 27.59
CA LEU A 203 5.33 19.89 27.43
C LEU A 203 5.27 20.82 26.23
N ILE A 204 4.80 20.31 25.08
CA ILE A 204 4.68 21.12 23.86
C ILE A 204 3.59 22.18 24.02
N MET A 205 2.46 21.85 24.65
CA MET A 205 1.39 22.82 24.91
C MET A 205 1.83 23.92 25.87
N GLN A 206 2.60 23.58 26.92
CA GLN A 206 3.22 24.55 27.82
C GLN A 206 4.21 25.45 27.08
N TRP A 207 5.03 24.88 26.19
CA TRP A 207 5.94 25.67 25.34
C TRP A 207 5.18 26.61 24.39
N CYS A 208 4.04 26.16 23.85
CA CYS A 208 3.17 27.00 23.03
C CYS A 208 2.48 28.10 23.86
N ALA A 209 2.10 27.80 25.10
CA ALA A 209 1.37 28.69 26.00
C ALA A 209 2.27 29.72 26.69
N SER A 210 3.55 29.42 26.92
CA SER A 210 4.50 30.36 27.55
C SER A 210 4.72 31.63 26.73
N LYS A 211 4.42 31.60 25.42
CA LYS A 211 4.31 32.79 24.56
C LYS A 211 3.26 33.81 25.05
N TYR A 212 2.35 33.41 25.95
CA TYR A 212 1.24 34.22 26.49
C TYR A 212 1.36 34.52 27.99
N GLY A 213 2.53 34.32 28.63
CA GLY A 213 2.73 34.77 30.03
C GLY A 213 3.77 34.04 30.89
N GLY A 214 4.62 33.17 30.32
CA GLY A 214 5.70 32.49 31.05
C GLY A 214 7.11 32.96 30.62
N LYS A 215 8.17 32.52 31.32
CA LYS A 215 9.58 32.83 31.00
C LYS A 215 9.83 32.75 29.48
N HIS A 216 10.28 33.85 28.88
CA HIS A 216 10.39 33.95 27.43
C HIS A 216 11.47 33.03 26.85
N SER A 217 11.08 32.14 25.93
CA SER A 217 12.01 31.37 25.11
C SER A 217 12.87 32.31 24.25
N ASN A 218 14.19 32.21 24.32
CA ASN A 218 15.06 32.92 23.39
C ASN A 218 15.19 32.10 22.09
N ILE A 219 14.32 32.39 21.13
CA ILE A 219 14.25 31.68 19.84
C ILE A 219 15.60 31.66 19.13
N SER A 220 16.39 32.74 19.21
CA SER A 220 17.72 32.83 18.61
C SER A 220 18.70 31.86 19.27
N ARG A 221 18.66 31.74 20.61
CA ARG A 221 19.50 30.79 21.36
C ARG A 221 19.14 29.34 21.05
N VAL A 222 17.84 29.02 20.97
CA VAL A 222 17.36 27.67 20.59
C VAL A 222 17.78 27.33 19.16
N LYS A 223 17.53 28.25 18.21
CA LYS A 223 17.94 28.07 16.81
C LYS A 223 19.45 27.87 16.69
N TYR A 224 20.24 28.67 17.39
CA TYR A 224 21.70 28.55 17.37
C TYR A 224 22.17 27.21 17.95
N ALA A 225 21.61 26.77 19.08
CA ALA A 225 21.97 25.49 19.68
C ALA A 225 21.66 24.31 18.73
N ILE A 226 20.45 24.29 18.16
CA ILE A 226 20.04 23.27 17.17
C ILE A 226 20.93 23.32 15.94
N TYR A 227 21.17 24.51 15.39
CA TYR A 227 22.03 24.71 14.23
C TYR A 227 23.45 24.21 14.50
N LYS A 228 24.06 24.61 15.63
CA LYS A 228 25.43 24.25 15.99
C LYS A 228 25.62 22.74 16.05
N ASP A 229 24.71 22.03 16.72
CA ASP A 229 24.83 20.58 16.89
C ASP A 229 24.56 19.82 15.59
N ILE A 230 23.54 20.24 14.82
CA ILE A 230 23.28 19.66 13.48
C ILE A 230 24.46 19.94 12.55
N TYR A 231 24.96 21.17 12.49
CA TYR A 231 26.08 21.55 11.64
C TYR A 231 27.33 20.72 11.97
N LYS A 232 27.63 20.51 13.26
CA LYS A 232 28.73 19.65 13.70
C LYS A 232 28.52 18.18 13.30
N LEU A 233 27.30 17.65 13.44
CA LEU A 233 26.98 16.29 13.01
C LEU A 233 27.14 16.12 11.50
N MET A 234 26.64 17.09 10.72
CA MET A 234 26.69 17.03 9.27
C MET A 234 28.13 17.15 8.73
N THR A 235 28.92 18.07 9.27
CA THR A 235 30.33 18.26 8.87
C THR A 235 31.21 17.07 9.24
N THR A 236 30.96 16.40 10.37
CA THR A 236 31.71 15.20 10.76
C THR A 236 31.30 13.97 9.95
N THR A 237 30.00 13.79 9.68
CA THR A 237 29.49 12.62 8.92
C THR A 237 29.73 12.75 7.42
N PHE A 238 29.68 13.96 6.89
CA PHE A 238 29.70 14.28 5.47
C PHE A 238 30.72 15.38 5.18
N HIS A 239 31.99 15.11 5.49
CA HIS A 239 33.11 16.06 5.41
C HIS A 239 33.36 16.60 3.99
N GLN A 240 33.00 15.82 2.97
CA GLN A 240 33.15 16.19 1.55
C GLN A 240 32.17 17.27 1.07
N ILE A 241 31.16 17.62 1.88
CA ILE A 241 30.13 18.61 1.53
C ILE A 241 30.39 19.92 2.26
N LYS A 242 30.36 21.02 1.52
CA LYS A 242 30.41 22.37 2.10
C LYS A 242 29.03 22.72 2.67
N TRP A 243 28.89 22.61 3.98
CA TRP A 243 27.63 22.89 4.67
C TRP A 243 27.43 24.41 4.86
N PRO A 244 26.21 24.94 4.66
CA PRO A 244 25.92 26.34 4.87
C PRO A 244 26.08 26.77 6.33
N THR A 245 26.51 28.02 6.53
CA THR A 245 26.80 28.57 7.87
C THR A 245 25.57 29.17 8.57
N THR A 246 24.42 29.22 7.88
CA THR A 246 23.18 29.75 8.41
C THR A 246 22.11 28.67 8.51
N TRP A 247 21.26 28.75 9.54
CA TRP A 247 20.12 27.83 9.69
C TRP A 247 19.21 27.83 8.46
N ARG A 248 18.97 29.01 7.85
CA ARG A 248 18.05 29.15 6.71
C ARG A 248 18.55 28.39 5.48
N GLU A 249 19.82 28.53 5.15
CA GLU A 249 20.41 27.86 3.99
C GLU A 249 20.57 26.35 4.25
N LEU A 250 21.00 25.96 5.45
CA LEU A 250 21.10 24.56 5.86
C LEU A 250 19.73 23.86 5.78
N PHE A 251 18.68 24.55 6.24
CA PHE A 251 17.29 24.12 6.13
C PHE A 251 16.86 23.95 4.66
N GLN A 252 17.10 24.96 3.81
CA GLN A 252 16.72 24.90 2.40
C GLN A 252 17.44 23.77 1.66
N LEU A 253 18.72 23.57 1.95
CA LEU A 253 19.52 22.45 1.45
C LEU A 253 18.93 21.10 1.89
N GLY A 254 18.59 20.96 3.17
CA GLY A 254 17.98 19.74 3.72
C GLY A 254 16.60 19.41 3.13
N GLU A 255 15.78 20.41 2.82
CA GLU A 255 14.49 20.22 2.14
C GLU A 255 14.65 19.84 0.66
N ARG A 256 15.69 20.34 -0.02
CA ARG A 256 16.04 19.93 -1.39
C ARG A 256 16.59 18.50 -1.47
N CYS A 257 17.08 17.95 -0.36
CA CYS A 257 17.48 16.55 -0.24
C CYS A 257 16.24 15.61 -0.30
N ILE A 258 15.78 15.38 -1.52
CA ILE A 258 14.68 14.46 -1.84
C ILE A 258 15.27 13.16 -2.38
N HIS A 259 14.84 12.05 -1.79
CA HIS A 259 15.18 10.75 -2.35
C HIS A 259 14.38 10.54 -3.63
N ASN A 260 15.06 10.36 -4.77
CA ASN A 260 14.41 9.89 -5.98
C ASN A 260 13.95 8.45 -5.77
N ILE A 261 12.64 8.25 -5.62
CA ILE A 261 12.02 6.94 -5.42
C ILE A 261 11.31 6.56 -6.71
N LYS A 262 11.71 5.43 -7.31
CA LYS A 262 10.91 4.77 -8.34
C LYS A 262 9.81 3.99 -7.64
N VAL A 263 8.57 4.30 -7.96
CA VAL A 263 7.42 3.52 -7.53
C VAL A 263 6.98 2.65 -8.71
N THR A 264 6.99 1.34 -8.52
CA THR A 264 6.47 0.38 -9.49
C THR A 264 5.21 -0.25 -8.91
N CYS A 265 4.11 -0.17 -9.66
CA CYS A 265 2.88 -0.90 -9.35
C CYS A 265 3.09 -2.38 -9.69
N VAL A 266 2.79 -3.28 -8.76
CA VAL A 266 3.02 -4.72 -8.86
C VAL A 266 1.73 -5.44 -8.53
N LYS A 267 1.25 -6.29 -9.43
CA LYS A 267 0.07 -7.13 -9.20
C LYS A 267 0.34 -8.53 -9.73
N TRP A 268 -0.26 -9.53 -9.11
CA TRP A 268 -0.29 -10.87 -9.69
C TRP A 268 -1.17 -10.87 -10.94
N ILE A 269 -0.78 -11.64 -11.96
CA ILE A 269 -1.47 -11.71 -13.25
C ILE A 269 -1.92 -13.16 -13.47
N LYS A 270 -3.18 -13.37 -13.83
CA LYS A 270 -3.73 -14.69 -14.16
C LYS A 270 -2.98 -15.31 -15.35
N PRO A 271 -2.79 -16.65 -15.41
CA PRO A 271 -2.28 -17.29 -16.61
C PRO A 271 -3.30 -17.19 -17.76
N PRO A 272 -2.86 -17.32 -19.02
CA PRO A 272 -3.77 -17.44 -20.17
C PRO A 272 -4.64 -18.70 -20.10
N ASP A 273 -5.68 -18.75 -20.93
CA ASP A 273 -6.55 -19.92 -21.06
C ASP A 273 -5.76 -21.20 -21.34
N GLN A 274 -6.16 -22.30 -20.71
CA GLN A 274 -5.51 -23.62 -20.78
C GLN A 274 -4.09 -23.69 -20.19
N TRP A 275 -3.62 -22.64 -19.50
CA TRP A 275 -2.38 -22.67 -18.74
C TRP A 275 -2.65 -22.72 -17.25
N VAL A 276 -1.86 -23.52 -16.55
CA VAL A 276 -1.74 -23.42 -15.10
C VAL A 276 -0.49 -22.62 -14.73
N LYS A 277 -0.60 -21.85 -13.66
CA LYS A 277 0.52 -21.12 -13.10
C LYS A 277 0.84 -21.64 -11.72
N ILE A 278 2.11 -21.88 -11.48
CA ILE A 278 2.64 -22.19 -10.16
C ILE A 278 3.55 -21.06 -9.69
N ASN A 279 3.24 -20.52 -8.52
CA ASN A 279 4.08 -19.59 -7.79
C ASN A 279 4.78 -20.36 -6.67
N THR A 280 6.10 -20.33 -6.59
CA THR A 280 6.88 -20.98 -5.52
C THR A 280 7.82 -20.02 -4.83
N ASP A 281 8.18 -20.33 -3.59
CA ASP A 281 9.09 -19.54 -2.77
C ASP A 281 9.81 -20.46 -1.77
N GLY A 282 11.11 -20.23 -1.59
CA GLY A 282 11.95 -20.87 -0.59
C GLY A 282 12.28 -19.93 0.56
N SER A 283 12.27 -20.46 1.79
CA SER A 283 12.64 -19.69 2.98
C SER A 283 13.74 -20.39 3.77
N ALA A 284 14.74 -19.62 4.21
CA ALA A 284 15.77 -20.07 5.14
C ALA A 284 15.80 -19.15 6.37
N LEU A 285 15.75 -19.71 7.59
CA LEU A 285 15.83 -18.90 8.82
C LEU A 285 17.23 -18.30 9.01
N ILE A 286 18.26 -19.07 8.65
CA ILE A 286 19.68 -18.69 8.62
C ILE A 286 20.25 -19.30 7.33
N ASN A 287 21.29 -18.70 6.76
CA ASN A 287 21.87 -19.14 5.49
C ASN A 287 23.36 -19.56 5.66
N PRO A 288 23.68 -20.85 5.82
CA PRO A 288 22.78 -22.02 5.81
C PRO A 288 22.05 -22.24 7.15
N GLY A 289 20.96 -23.00 7.12
CA GLY A 289 20.15 -23.30 8.30
C GLY A 289 18.86 -24.03 7.93
N ARG A 290 17.87 -24.04 8.83
CA ARG A 290 16.56 -24.65 8.58
C ARG A 290 15.87 -23.97 7.39
N ILE A 291 15.50 -24.78 6.40
CA ILE A 291 14.85 -24.37 5.17
C ILE A 291 13.45 -24.93 5.04
N GLY A 292 12.64 -24.22 4.27
CA GLY A 292 11.25 -24.52 4.01
C GLY A 292 10.82 -24.01 2.65
N ALA A 293 9.70 -24.52 2.16
CA ALA A 293 9.15 -24.16 0.86
C ALA A 293 7.65 -23.95 0.92
N GLY A 294 7.17 -23.04 0.09
CA GLY A 294 5.77 -22.77 -0.11
C GLY A 294 5.45 -22.61 -1.59
N GLY A 295 4.21 -22.89 -1.96
CA GLY A 295 3.77 -22.63 -3.31
C GLY A 295 2.28 -22.81 -3.50
N ILE A 296 1.79 -22.27 -4.62
CA ILE A 296 0.38 -22.32 -5.00
C ILE A 296 0.27 -22.51 -6.51
N ILE A 297 -0.62 -23.42 -6.91
CA ILE A 297 -0.99 -23.74 -8.29
C ILE A 297 -2.37 -23.14 -8.54
N ARG A 298 -2.51 -22.40 -9.64
CA ARG A 298 -3.74 -21.71 -10.04
C ARG A 298 -4.09 -21.96 -11.50
N ASN A 299 -5.38 -22.02 -11.80
CA ASN A 299 -5.92 -22.13 -13.17
C ASN A 299 -5.98 -20.75 -13.87
N GLN A 300 -6.52 -20.72 -15.10
CA GLN A 300 -6.72 -19.50 -15.90
C GLN A 300 -7.63 -18.47 -15.23
N ASP A 301 -8.59 -18.92 -14.42
CA ASP A 301 -9.51 -18.06 -13.68
C ASP A 301 -8.87 -17.47 -12.41
N GLY A 302 -7.64 -17.89 -12.10
CA GLY A 302 -6.89 -17.52 -10.89
C GLY A 302 -7.27 -18.34 -9.66
N GLU A 303 -8.19 -19.29 -9.82
CA GLU A 303 -8.65 -20.16 -8.75
C GLU A 303 -7.55 -21.13 -8.33
N MET A 304 -7.46 -21.35 -7.03
CA MET A 304 -6.50 -22.30 -6.47
C MET A 304 -6.88 -23.74 -6.83
N ILE A 305 -5.94 -24.44 -7.46
CA ILE A 305 -6.00 -25.89 -7.65
C ILE A 305 -5.42 -26.60 -6.42
N LEU A 306 -4.24 -26.16 -5.99
CA LEU A 306 -3.51 -26.75 -4.86
C LEU A 306 -2.53 -25.73 -4.30
N ALA A 307 -2.28 -25.77 -3.00
CA ALA A 307 -1.16 -25.07 -2.38
C ALA A 307 -0.42 -25.99 -1.41
N PHE A 308 0.82 -25.63 -1.07
CA PHE A 308 1.63 -26.42 -0.15
C PHE A 308 2.51 -25.54 0.74
N ALA A 309 2.82 -26.07 1.93
CA ALA A 309 3.89 -25.60 2.79
C ALA A 309 4.66 -26.83 3.27
N THR A 310 5.97 -26.89 3.03
CA THR A 310 6.77 -28.07 3.35
C THR A 310 8.09 -27.70 4.03
N PRO A 311 8.39 -28.28 5.21
CA PRO A 311 9.73 -28.19 5.77
C PRO A 311 10.68 -29.00 4.88
N LEU A 312 11.91 -28.51 4.67
CA LEU A 312 12.88 -29.10 3.73
C LEU A 312 14.19 -29.55 4.40
N GLY A 313 14.26 -29.52 5.73
CA GLY A 313 15.46 -29.83 6.50
C GLY A 313 16.40 -28.63 6.58
N GLU A 314 17.69 -28.85 6.34
CA GLU A 314 18.72 -27.80 6.36
C GLU A 314 19.30 -27.54 4.97
N GLY A 315 19.69 -26.29 4.72
CA GLY A 315 20.27 -25.88 3.45
C GLY A 315 20.46 -24.37 3.32
N SER A 316 20.81 -23.93 2.12
CA SER A 316 20.90 -22.52 1.77
C SER A 316 19.57 -21.98 1.25
N ASN A 317 19.43 -20.65 1.23
CA ASN A 317 18.25 -20.01 0.63
C ASN A 317 18.05 -20.45 -0.83
N ASN A 318 19.12 -20.50 -1.62
CA ASN A 318 19.05 -20.92 -3.01
C ASN A 318 18.59 -22.37 -3.19
N LEU A 319 18.98 -23.26 -2.26
CA LEU A 319 18.51 -24.65 -2.27
C LEU A 319 17.02 -24.73 -1.91
N ALA A 320 16.56 -23.89 -0.97
CA ALA A 320 15.14 -23.80 -0.61
C ALA A 320 14.28 -23.39 -1.82
N GLU A 321 14.68 -22.34 -2.55
CA GLU A 321 13.99 -21.87 -3.76
C GLU A 321 13.86 -22.98 -4.81
N LEU A 322 14.97 -23.67 -5.09
CA LEU A 322 14.99 -24.74 -6.07
C LEU A 322 14.12 -25.93 -5.64
N ARG A 323 14.19 -26.33 -4.36
CA ARG A 323 13.37 -27.43 -3.84
C ARG A 323 11.89 -27.08 -3.80
N ALA A 324 11.52 -25.81 -3.57
CA ALA A 324 10.15 -25.34 -3.70
C ALA A 324 9.63 -25.54 -5.13
N ALA A 325 10.43 -25.13 -6.13
CA ALA A 325 10.09 -25.35 -7.54
C ALA A 325 9.96 -26.84 -7.89
N VAL A 326 10.91 -27.69 -7.44
CA VAL A 326 10.86 -29.15 -7.66
C VAL A 326 9.60 -29.77 -7.03
N PHE A 327 9.30 -29.46 -5.77
CA PHE A 327 8.12 -29.99 -5.08
C PHE A 327 6.83 -29.57 -5.80
N GLY A 328 6.70 -28.29 -6.11
CA GLY A 328 5.54 -27.75 -6.80
C GLY A 328 5.33 -28.31 -8.20
N MET A 329 6.41 -28.38 -9.00
CA MET A 329 6.37 -29.00 -10.33
C MET A 329 6.04 -30.49 -10.28
N SER A 330 6.49 -31.21 -9.25
CA SER A 330 6.19 -32.65 -9.12
C SER A 330 4.69 -32.88 -8.94
N TRP A 331 4.04 -32.11 -8.06
CA TRP A 331 2.59 -32.14 -7.88
C TRP A 331 1.84 -31.77 -9.15
N LEU A 332 2.29 -30.71 -9.83
CA LEU A 332 1.65 -30.23 -11.04
C LEU A 332 1.65 -31.30 -12.15
N ILE A 333 2.78 -31.99 -12.35
CA ILE A 333 2.90 -33.08 -13.32
C ILE A 333 2.04 -34.29 -12.91
N HIS A 334 2.01 -34.63 -11.62
CA HIS A 334 1.18 -35.72 -11.10
C HIS A 334 -0.33 -35.47 -11.31
N LEU A 335 -0.76 -34.21 -11.22
CA LEU A 335 -2.13 -33.78 -11.52
C LEU A 335 -2.46 -33.75 -13.03
N GLY A 336 -1.50 -34.10 -13.90
CA GLY A 336 -1.72 -34.21 -15.34
C GLY A 336 -1.61 -32.88 -16.12
N TYR A 337 -1.21 -31.78 -15.49
CA TYR A 337 -1.08 -30.50 -16.19
C TYR A 337 0.20 -30.43 -17.02
N LYS A 338 0.07 -29.98 -18.28
CA LYS A 338 1.16 -29.95 -19.27
C LYS A 338 1.50 -28.56 -19.82
N ASN A 339 0.65 -27.55 -19.63
CA ASN A 339 0.89 -26.16 -20.03
C ASN A 339 1.16 -25.31 -18.78
N VAL A 340 2.43 -25.00 -18.52
CA VAL A 340 2.89 -24.58 -17.19
C VAL A 340 3.65 -23.27 -17.21
N ILE A 341 3.25 -22.34 -16.36
CA ILE A 341 4.04 -21.15 -16.03
C ILE A 341 4.58 -21.31 -14.61
N LEU A 342 5.90 -21.41 -14.47
CA LEU A 342 6.59 -21.33 -13.18
C LEU A 342 7.02 -19.90 -12.91
N GLU A 343 6.45 -19.29 -11.87
CA GLU A 343 6.84 -17.98 -11.35
C GLU A 343 7.57 -18.11 -10.02
N VAL A 344 8.77 -17.54 -9.96
CA VAL A 344 9.64 -17.52 -8.78
C VAL A 344 10.15 -16.10 -8.56
N ASP A 345 10.41 -15.71 -7.31
CA ASP A 345 10.97 -14.38 -7.00
C ASP A 345 12.52 -14.36 -7.07
N SER A 346 13.13 -15.53 -7.24
CA SER A 346 14.58 -15.71 -7.40
C SER A 346 15.00 -15.62 -8.87
N GLN A 347 15.56 -14.47 -9.27
CA GLN A 347 16.12 -14.29 -10.62
C GLN A 347 17.22 -15.33 -10.92
N LEU A 348 18.01 -15.69 -9.91
CA LEU A 348 19.08 -16.68 -10.04
C LEU A 348 18.54 -18.07 -10.44
N LEU A 349 17.42 -18.49 -9.87
CA LEU A 349 16.77 -19.75 -10.23
C LEU A 349 16.24 -19.73 -11.67
N VAL A 350 15.65 -18.60 -12.10
CA VAL A 350 15.23 -18.43 -13.51
C VAL A 350 16.43 -18.52 -14.45
N ASP A 351 17.54 -17.90 -14.08
CA ASP A 351 18.77 -17.93 -14.88
C ASP A 351 19.37 -19.34 -14.97
N TRP A 352 19.26 -20.15 -13.91
CA TRP A 352 19.64 -21.57 -13.94
C TRP A 352 18.73 -22.42 -14.81
N ILE A 353 17.41 -22.21 -14.73
CA ILE A 353 16.43 -22.94 -15.57
C ILE A 353 16.64 -22.60 -17.04
N THR A 354 16.92 -21.33 -17.35
CA THR A 354 17.11 -20.81 -18.72
C THR A 354 18.55 -20.91 -19.22
N LEU A 355 19.43 -21.58 -18.47
CA LEU A 355 20.85 -21.79 -18.81
C LEU A 355 21.67 -20.50 -19.02
N LYS A 356 21.21 -19.37 -18.46
CA LYS A 356 21.94 -18.09 -18.47
C LYS A 356 23.05 -18.02 -17.42
N ALA A 357 22.96 -18.85 -16.39
CA ALA A 357 23.97 -18.98 -15.34
C ALA A 357 24.24 -20.45 -15.03
N LYS A 358 25.47 -20.76 -14.60
CA LYS A 358 25.83 -22.10 -14.13
C LYS A 358 25.55 -22.24 -12.63
N PRO A 359 24.86 -23.29 -12.17
CA PRO A 359 24.65 -23.52 -10.75
C PRO A 359 25.93 -24.04 -10.06
N PRO A 360 26.07 -23.88 -8.74
CA PRO A 360 27.06 -24.62 -7.95
C PRO A 360 26.87 -26.13 -8.08
N TRP A 361 27.97 -26.89 -8.03
CA TRP A 361 27.95 -28.36 -8.16
C TRP A 361 27.01 -29.03 -7.14
N SER A 362 26.91 -28.48 -5.93
CA SER A 362 26.09 -29.01 -4.83
C SER A 362 24.57 -28.91 -5.06
N ILE A 363 24.14 -28.07 -6.00
CA ILE A 363 22.73 -27.83 -6.35
C ILE A 363 22.35 -28.57 -7.66
N ASN A 364 23.35 -29.06 -8.40
CA ASN A 364 23.18 -29.58 -9.75
C ASN A 364 22.22 -30.78 -9.80
N THR A 365 22.27 -31.68 -8.82
CA THR A 365 21.38 -32.85 -8.74
C THR A 365 19.90 -32.43 -8.67
N GLN A 366 19.56 -31.45 -7.82
CA GLN A 366 18.19 -30.95 -7.70
C GLN A 366 17.78 -30.16 -8.95
N LEU A 367 18.71 -29.46 -9.60
CA LEU A 367 18.40 -28.74 -10.83
C LEU A 367 18.13 -29.72 -11.97
N GLN A 368 18.90 -30.81 -12.07
CA GLN A 368 18.64 -31.88 -13.03
C GLN A 368 17.26 -32.52 -12.80
N GLN A 369 16.85 -32.71 -11.53
CA GLN A 369 15.51 -33.18 -11.22
C GLN A 369 14.44 -32.19 -11.72
N LEU A 370 14.62 -30.88 -11.49
CA LEU A 370 13.70 -29.86 -12.01
C LEU A 370 13.64 -29.88 -13.54
N GLN A 371 14.78 -29.99 -14.22
CA GLN A 371 14.84 -30.07 -15.69
C GLN A 371 14.11 -31.31 -16.23
N ARG A 372 14.22 -32.47 -15.56
CA ARG A 372 13.44 -33.67 -15.91
C ARG A 372 11.93 -33.46 -15.78
N LEU A 373 11.47 -32.72 -14.76
CA LEU A 373 10.06 -32.37 -14.60
C LEU A 373 9.58 -31.39 -15.68
N ILE A 374 10.41 -30.41 -16.03
CA ILE A 374 10.14 -29.45 -17.10
C ILE A 374 9.97 -30.19 -18.44
N ASN A 375 10.84 -31.16 -18.72
CA ASN A 375 10.78 -31.96 -19.96
C ASN A 375 9.53 -32.85 -20.06
N GLN A 376 8.75 -33.03 -18.98
CA GLN A 376 7.48 -33.75 -19.00
C GLN A 376 6.28 -32.85 -19.33
N THR A 377 6.49 -31.54 -19.47
CA THR A 377 5.46 -30.58 -19.90
C THR A 377 5.41 -30.49 -21.44
N ASN A 378 4.26 -30.11 -21.98
CA ASN A 378 4.14 -29.81 -23.42
C ASN A 378 4.59 -28.38 -23.70
N ASN A 379 4.19 -27.44 -22.84
CA ASN A 379 4.57 -26.04 -22.93
C ASN A 379 5.02 -25.54 -21.56
N PHE A 380 6.21 -24.96 -21.48
CA PHE A 380 6.76 -24.43 -20.24
C PHE A 380 7.26 -23.00 -20.39
N ARG A 381 7.00 -22.18 -19.36
CA ARG A 381 7.55 -20.83 -19.23
C ARG A 381 8.03 -20.61 -17.81
N SER A 382 9.31 -20.26 -17.63
CA SER A 382 9.83 -19.76 -16.37
C SER A 382 9.87 -18.23 -16.39
N LYS A 383 9.34 -17.58 -15.34
CA LYS A 383 9.32 -16.12 -15.21
C LYS A 383 9.75 -15.70 -13.81
N HIS A 384 10.55 -14.65 -13.75
CA HIS A 384 10.78 -13.96 -12.50
C HIS A 384 9.57 -13.09 -12.16
N THR A 385 9.09 -13.17 -10.93
CA THR A 385 8.06 -12.28 -10.37
C THR A 385 8.66 -11.41 -9.27
N LEU A 386 8.11 -10.22 -9.05
CA LEU A 386 8.51 -9.40 -7.91
C LEU A 386 7.86 -9.97 -6.64
N ARG A 387 8.57 -9.92 -5.51
CA ARG A 387 8.08 -10.42 -4.20
C ARG A 387 6.67 -9.97 -3.86
N GLU A 388 6.34 -8.73 -4.18
CA GLU A 388 5.02 -8.15 -3.91
C GLU A 388 3.86 -8.84 -4.68
N ALA A 389 4.15 -9.60 -5.73
CA ALA A 389 3.21 -10.47 -6.46
C ALA A 389 3.40 -11.96 -6.15
N ASN A 390 4.25 -12.32 -5.17
CA ASN A 390 4.52 -13.70 -4.74
C ASN A 390 4.12 -13.95 -3.26
N ASN A 391 3.36 -13.05 -2.65
CA ASN A 391 3.08 -13.06 -1.20
C ASN A 391 2.43 -14.36 -0.68
N VAL A 392 1.62 -15.03 -1.51
CA VAL A 392 1.00 -16.31 -1.10
C VAL A 392 2.05 -17.39 -0.92
N ALA A 393 2.97 -17.53 -1.88
CA ALA A 393 4.04 -18.51 -1.81
C ALA A 393 5.03 -18.18 -0.66
N ASP A 394 5.40 -16.90 -0.49
CA ASP A 394 6.25 -16.44 0.62
C ASP A 394 5.60 -16.65 2.01
N SER A 395 4.30 -16.40 2.15
CA SER A 395 3.59 -16.69 3.41
C SER A 395 3.58 -18.20 3.72
N LEU A 396 3.38 -19.04 2.70
CA LEU A 396 3.41 -20.49 2.85
C LEU A 396 4.83 -21.02 3.14
N SER A 397 5.87 -20.44 2.52
CA SER A 397 7.26 -20.82 2.76
C SER A 397 7.66 -20.48 4.20
N LYS A 398 7.21 -19.36 4.75
CA LYS A 398 7.39 -19.02 6.16
C LYS A 398 6.57 -19.90 7.11
N GLN A 399 5.33 -20.23 6.75
CA GLN A 399 4.49 -21.14 7.52
C GLN A 399 5.13 -22.52 7.67
N SER A 400 5.91 -22.95 6.67
CA SER A 400 6.58 -24.25 6.70
C SER A 400 7.57 -24.43 7.87
N HIS A 401 8.09 -23.34 8.46
CA HIS A 401 8.95 -23.40 9.65
C HIS A 401 8.20 -23.74 10.94
N LYS A 402 6.87 -23.56 10.94
CA LYS A 402 5.99 -23.82 12.10
C LYS A 402 5.43 -25.23 12.12
N ILE A 403 5.68 -26.02 11.09
CA ILE A 403 5.17 -27.38 10.93
C ILE A 403 6.34 -28.37 10.84
N THR A 404 6.05 -29.62 11.16
CA THR A 404 7.03 -30.73 11.16
C THR A 404 6.89 -31.66 9.96
N CYS A 405 5.76 -31.62 9.26
CA CYS A 405 5.48 -32.42 8.08
C CYS A 405 4.96 -31.54 6.92
N PRO A 406 5.08 -32.02 5.65
CA PRO A 406 4.49 -31.34 4.52
C PRO A 406 2.97 -31.20 4.65
N GLN A 407 2.45 -30.02 4.36
CA GLN A 407 1.01 -29.74 4.33
C GLN A 407 0.58 -29.38 2.90
N ILE A 408 -0.51 -30.00 2.47
CA ILE A 408 -1.17 -29.75 1.18
C ILE A 408 -2.55 -29.16 1.46
N TYR A 409 -2.92 -28.14 0.69
CA TYR A 409 -4.19 -27.44 0.78
C TYR A 409 -4.91 -27.56 -0.56
N CYS A 410 -6.11 -28.11 -0.56
CA CYS A 410 -6.89 -28.39 -1.77
C CYS A 410 -8.01 -27.36 -2.02
N ASN A 411 -8.29 -26.48 -1.06
CA ASN A 411 -9.22 -25.38 -1.24
C ASN A 411 -8.79 -24.14 -0.43
N ASN A 412 -9.30 -22.97 -0.81
CA ASN A 412 -8.86 -21.69 -0.23
C ASN A 412 -9.19 -21.55 1.26
N GLN A 413 -10.15 -22.31 1.81
CA GLN A 413 -10.55 -22.21 3.21
C GLN A 413 -9.52 -22.87 4.12
N GLN A 414 -8.83 -23.89 3.62
CA GLN A 414 -7.75 -24.60 4.32
C GLN A 414 -6.46 -23.79 4.42
N LEU A 415 -6.28 -22.76 3.58
CA LEU A 415 -5.08 -21.93 3.62
C LEU A 415 -4.91 -21.26 5.00
N PRO A 416 -3.65 -21.16 5.50
CA PRO A 416 -3.35 -20.34 6.67
C PRO A 416 -3.87 -18.91 6.48
N ARG A 417 -4.30 -18.27 7.59
CA ARG A 417 -5.00 -16.98 7.56
C ARG A 417 -4.30 -15.91 6.70
N GLU A 418 -2.98 -15.80 6.81
CA GLU A 418 -2.19 -14.82 6.06
C GLU A 418 -2.15 -15.15 4.56
N ALA A 419 -1.78 -16.38 4.20
CA ALA A 419 -1.77 -16.84 2.80
C ALA A 419 -3.16 -16.71 2.14
N ARG A 420 -4.24 -17.00 2.88
CA ARG A 420 -5.62 -16.82 2.42
C ARG A 420 -5.96 -15.36 2.13
N ALA A 421 -5.51 -14.43 2.96
CA ALA A 421 -5.71 -13.00 2.75
C ALA A 421 -4.98 -12.53 1.47
N TYR A 422 -3.72 -12.91 1.27
CA TYR A 422 -3.00 -12.59 0.04
C TYR A 422 -3.65 -13.22 -1.20
N TYR A 423 -4.14 -14.46 -1.09
CA TYR A 423 -4.87 -15.10 -2.18
C TYR A 423 -6.13 -14.33 -2.58
N GLN A 424 -6.90 -13.85 -1.60
CA GLN A 424 -8.09 -13.03 -1.86
C GLN A 424 -7.75 -11.68 -2.49
N LEU A 425 -6.65 -11.04 -2.04
CA LEU A 425 -6.16 -9.79 -2.64
C LEU A 425 -5.77 -9.99 -4.11
N ASP A 426 -5.09 -11.09 -4.44
CA ASP A 426 -4.77 -11.44 -5.83
C ASP A 426 -6.04 -11.62 -6.68
N MET A 427 -7.06 -12.32 -6.15
CA MET A 427 -8.35 -12.53 -6.84
C MET A 427 -9.11 -11.22 -7.09
N LEU A 428 -8.99 -10.24 -6.19
CA LEU A 428 -9.53 -8.89 -6.34
C LEU A 428 -8.70 -8.00 -7.28
N GLY A 429 -7.55 -8.48 -7.79
CA GLY A 429 -6.65 -7.70 -8.63
C GLY A 429 -5.95 -6.56 -7.87
N MET A 430 -5.83 -6.66 -6.55
CA MET A 430 -5.24 -5.62 -5.71
C MET A 430 -3.75 -5.48 -5.99
N ALA A 431 -3.32 -4.27 -6.30
CA ALA A 431 -1.92 -3.97 -6.55
C ALA A 431 -1.16 -3.61 -5.27
N SER A 432 0.09 -4.06 -5.22
CA SER A 432 1.12 -3.61 -4.29
C SER A 432 2.06 -2.60 -4.96
N PHE A 433 2.87 -1.90 -4.16
CA PHE A 433 3.78 -0.87 -4.67
C PHE A 433 5.21 -1.09 -4.21
N ARG A 434 6.09 -1.40 -5.16
CA ARG A 434 7.53 -1.48 -4.91
C ARG A 434 8.15 -0.09 -4.96
N ARG A 435 8.85 0.29 -3.90
CA ARG A 435 9.54 1.59 -3.80
C ARG A 435 11.04 1.38 -3.79
N ARG A 436 11.75 1.84 -4.83
CA ARG A 436 13.22 1.72 -4.94
C ARG A 436 13.88 3.08 -4.98
N LYS A 437 14.88 3.31 -4.13
CA LYS A 437 15.74 4.50 -4.20
C LYS A 437 16.60 4.41 -5.47
N ILE A 438 16.51 5.41 -6.35
CA ILE A 438 17.16 5.40 -7.69
C ILE A 438 18.58 5.95 -7.62
N LYS A 439 18.85 6.93 -6.74
CA LYS A 439 20.19 7.50 -6.52
C LYS A 439 20.45 7.60 -5.02
N ARG A 440 21.62 7.13 -4.58
CA ARG A 440 22.26 7.71 -3.38
C ARG A 440 22.73 9.10 -3.81
N ILE A 441 22.24 10.13 -3.16
CA ILE A 441 22.72 11.50 -3.36
C ILE A 441 24.18 11.48 -2.90
N LYS A 442 25.13 11.42 -3.84
CA LYS A 442 26.57 11.48 -3.54
C LYS A 442 27.01 12.92 -3.26
N GLU A 443 26.33 13.86 -3.90
CA GLU A 443 26.49 15.31 -3.73
C GLU A 443 25.08 15.89 -3.52
N PRO A 444 24.76 16.40 -2.32
CA PRO A 444 23.53 17.14 -2.10
C PRO A 444 23.50 18.39 -2.98
N PRO A 445 22.33 18.76 -3.52
CA PRO A 445 22.17 19.84 -4.49
C PRO A 445 22.53 21.22 -3.95
#